data_AF-A0A9K3E9Q0-F1
#
_entry.id   AF-A0A9K3E9Q0-F1
#
_cell.length_a   1.000
_cell.length_b   1.000
_cell.length_c   1.000
_cell.angle_alpha   90.00
_cell.angle_beta   90.00
_cell.angle_gamma   90.00
#
_symmetry.space_group_name_H-M   'P 1'
#
loop_
_entity.id
_entity.type
_entity.pdbx_description
1 polymer ?
#
loop_
_entity_poly.entity_id
_entity_poly.type
_entity_poly.pdbx_seq_one_letter_code
_entity_poly.pdbx_strand_id
1 'polypeptide(L)'
;MQFELETSAVFSPNPAWVFQQTGKDHKTTMAAPAKCFLVTGSPGVGKTTLIAKIVETLKSSNPNLKIQGFFTREMRQEGERVGFEVVTLDGRTAPLASINTSSAESNRWPMVGKYKVDVASFESLALPELQVKEDTDLFVIDEVGKMELFSSLFFPAVLRVLESNKPFLATIPVPKAGRNIPAVARLKNHPGATVFSLTKSNRDAMKDQICSQLAGQLIRGVVLPYRNITQSGVHHLKTGHLRSALL
;
A
#
# COMPACT_ATOMS: atom_id res chain seq x y z
N MET A 1 56.53 -31.93 -37.72
CA MET A 1 57.39 -30.94 -37.05
C MET A 1 56.56 -30.29 -35.94
N GLN A 2 57.19 -29.85 -34.84
CA GLN A 2 56.54 -29.56 -33.54
C GLN A 2 55.73 -28.24 -33.50
N PHE A 3 54.73 -28.22 -32.58
CA PHE A 3 54.21 -27.15 -31.67
C PHE A 3 54.17 -25.67 -32.16
N GLU A 4 53.25 -24.78 -31.75
CA GLU A 4 52.59 -24.52 -30.44
C GLU A 4 51.04 -24.35 -30.61
N LEU A 5 50.17 -24.68 -29.63
CA LEU A 5 49.70 -23.85 -28.47
C LEU A 5 49.37 -22.39 -28.87
N GLU A 6 48.28 -21.73 -28.47
CA GLU A 6 47.05 -22.09 -27.74
C GLU A 6 45.95 -21.04 -28.12
N THR A 7 44.70 -21.01 -27.66
CA THR A 7 43.97 -21.57 -26.49
C THR A 7 42.61 -22.18 -26.94
N SER A 8 41.72 -22.52 -26.01
CA SER A 8 40.31 -22.90 -26.27
C SER A 8 39.34 -22.30 -25.24
N ALA A 9 38.16 -21.83 -25.64
CA ALA A 9 37.00 -21.73 -24.75
C ALA A 9 35.67 -21.69 -25.54
N VAL A 10 34.81 -22.69 -25.33
CA VAL A 10 33.45 -22.76 -25.88
C VAL A 10 32.49 -22.01 -24.95
N PHE A 11 31.66 -21.12 -25.50
CA PHE A 11 30.64 -20.41 -24.75
C PHE A 11 29.43 -21.33 -24.50
N SER A 12 29.18 -21.69 -23.24
CA SER A 12 27.97 -22.42 -22.81
C SER A 12 27.19 -21.58 -21.79
N PRO A 13 25.85 -21.50 -21.89
CA PRO A 13 25.05 -20.68 -20.98
C PRO A 13 24.82 -21.35 -19.61
N ASN A 14 24.47 -20.52 -18.63
CA ASN A 14 23.94 -20.84 -17.30
C ASN A 14 24.95 -21.32 -16.23
N PRO A 15 24.99 -20.66 -15.05
CA PRO A 15 25.38 -21.29 -13.80
C PRO A 15 24.16 -21.46 -12.88
N ALA A 16 23.71 -22.71 -12.75
CA ALA A 16 22.90 -23.13 -11.63
C ALA A 16 23.76 -23.22 -10.35
N TRP A 17 23.22 -22.71 -9.25
CA TRP A 17 23.40 -23.20 -7.87
C TRP A 17 24.69 -23.97 -7.53
N VAL A 18 25.67 -23.29 -6.93
CA VAL A 18 26.67 -23.92 -6.05
C VAL A 18 26.55 -23.28 -4.66
N PHE A 19 25.89 -24.00 -3.74
CA PHE A 19 25.76 -23.59 -2.34
C PHE A 19 26.91 -24.24 -1.55
N GLN A 20 27.89 -23.43 -1.13
CA GLN A 20 28.95 -23.91 -0.23
C GLN A 20 28.51 -23.65 1.22
N GLN A 21 28.14 -24.70 1.94
CA GLN A 21 27.73 -24.59 3.34
C GLN A 21 28.93 -24.35 4.25
N THR A 22 29.00 -23.18 4.88
CA THR A 22 29.74 -22.98 6.13
C THR A 22 28.78 -22.42 7.17
N GLY A 23 28.56 -23.17 8.24
CA GLY A 23 27.43 -22.94 9.15
C GLY A 23 27.53 -21.66 9.99
N LYS A 24 26.44 -20.90 9.99
CA LYS A 24 25.93 -20.15 11.14
C LYS A 24 24.44 -19.92 10.90
N ASP A 25 23.60 -20.45 11.77
CA ASP A 25 22.15 -20.38 11.59
C ASP A 25 21.64 -18.95 11.76
N HIS A 26 21.49 -18.25 10.65
CA HIS A 26 20.56 -17.14 10.53
C HIS A 26 19.38 -17.64 9.73
N LYS A 27 18.30 -17.98 10.44
CA LYS A 27 16.97 -18.08 9.84
C LYS A 27 16.59 -16.69 9.34
N THR A 28 16.93 -16.38 8.08
CA THR A 28 16.28 -15.31 7.33
C THR A 28 14.85 -15.75 7.10
N THR A 29 14.01 -15.48 8.09
CA THR A 29 12.56 -15.59 7.96
C THR A 29 12.17 -14.70 6.79
N MET A 30 11.80 -15.31 5.66
CA MET A 30 11.14 -14.62 4.55
C MET A 30 9.96 -13.86 5.15
N ALA A 31 10.06 -12.52 5.21
CA ALA A 31 8.97 -11.70 5.70
C ALA A 31 7.73 -11.98 4.83
N ALA A 32 6.58 -12.20 5.47
CA ALA A 32 5.34 -12.41 4.73
C ALA A 32 5.08 -11.18 3.84
N PRO A 33 4.73 -11.36 2.55
CA PRO A 33 4.63 -10.25 1.62
C PRO A 33 3.59 -9.22 2.06
N ALA A 34 3.89 -7.95 1.83
CA ALA A 34 3.01 -6.81 2.08
C ALA A 34 1.56 -7.10 1.66
N LYS A 35 0.61 -6.96 2.60
CA LYS A 35 -0.80 -7.20 2.27
C LYS A 35 -1.39 -6.03 1.50
N CYS A 36 -1.80 -6.35 0.27
CA CYS A 36 -2.29 -5.43 -0.75
C CYS A 36 -3.78 -5.70 -0.98
N PHE A 37 -4.64 -4.85 -0.44
CA PHE A 37 -6.09 -4.94 -0.52
C PHE A 37 -6.56 -4.14 -1.74
N LEU A 38 -7.08 -4.81 -2.77
CA LEU A 38 -7.43 -4.21 -4.05
C LEU A 38 -8.94 -4.27 -4.29
N VAL A 39 -9.63 -3.13 -4.19
CA VAL A 39 -11.07 -3.04 -4.48
C VAL A 39 -11.30 -2.72 -5.96
N THR A 40 -11.98 -3.61 -6.67
CA THR A 40 -12.39 -3.42 -8.07
C THR A 40 -13.91 -3.38 -8.18
N GLY A 41 -14.44 -2.80 -9.25
CA GLY A 41 -15.86 -2.77 -9.53
C GLY A 41 -16.24 -1.73 -10.59
N SER A 42 -17.46 -1.80 -11.08
CA SER A 42 -17.96 -0.92 -12.14
C SER A 42 -17.87 0.57 -11.76
N PRO A 43 -17.68 1.49 -12.73
CA PRO A 43 -17.79 2.93 -12.49
C PRO A 43 -19.12 3.27 -11.79
N GLY A 44 -19.09 4.20 -10.82
CA GLY A 44 -20.27 4.56 -10.03
C GLY A 44 -20.75 3.52 -9.01
N VAL A 45 -20.08 2.37 -8.86
CA VAL A 45 -20.49 1.35 -7.86
C VAL A 45 -20.18 1.75 -6.41
N GLY A 46 -19.51 2.88 -6.18
CA GLY A 46 -19.24 3.42 -4.84
C GLY A 46 -17.93 2.96 -4.20
N LYS A 47 -16.88 2.72 -5.00
CA LYS A 47 -15.54 2.34 -4.50
C LYS A 47 -14.98 3.38 -3.53
N THR A 48 -14.94 4.65 -3.94
CA THR A 48 -14.58 5.82 -3.13
C THR A 48 -15.32 5.84 -1.78
N THR A 49 -16.64 5.69 -1.83
CA THR A 49 -17.50 5.65 -0.63
C THR A 49 -17.17 4.48 0.30
N LEU A 50 -16.82 3.32 -0.25
CA LEU A 50 -16.39 2.16 0.53
C LEU A 50 -15.06 2.46 1.26
N ILE A 51 -14.05 2.96 0.54
CA ILE A 51 -12.74 3.27 1.13
C ILE A 51 -12.86 4.37 2.18
N ALA A 52 -13.65 5.42 1.93
CA ALA A 52 -13.88 6.49 2.89
C ALA A 52 -14.48 5.95 4.20
N LYS A 53 -15.52 5.10 4.12
CA LYS A 53 -16.12 4.43 5.29
C LYS A 53 -15.14 3.50 6.02
N ILE A 54 -14.25 2.80 5.30
CA ILE A 54 -13.20 1.96 5.90
C ILE A 54 -12.21 2.82 6.68
N VAL A 55 -11.73 3.91 6.09
CA VAL A 55 -10.79 4.85 6.73
C VAL A 55 -11.41 5.51 7.95
N GLU A 56 -12.67 5.94 7.87
CA GLU A 56 -13.45 6.47 8.99
C GLU A 56 -13.56 5.42 10.12
N THR A 57 -14.01 4.21 9.81
CA THR A 57 -14.13 3.11 10.79
C THR A 57 -12.79 2.82 11.48
N LEU A 58 -11.70 2.71 10.72
CA LEU A 58 -10.37 2.42 11.25
C LEU A 58 -9.83 3.55 12.14
N LYS A 59 -10.04 4.82 11.77
CA LYS A 59 -9.69 5.99 12.60
C LYS A 59 -10.53 6.04 13.87
N SER A 60 -11.82 5.73 13.80
CA SER A 60 -12.71 5.69 14.98
C SER A 60 -12.32 4.59 15.97
N SER A 61 -11.90 3.41 15.48
CA SER A 61 -11.42 2.33 16.35
C SER A 61 -9.99 2.56 16.87
N ASN A 62 -9.13 3.20 16.09
CA ASN A 62 -7.72 3.44 16.41
C ASN A 62 -7.34 4.92 16.18
N PRO A 63 -7.60 5.84 17.15
CA PRO A 63 -7.37 7.28 16.95
C PRO A 63 -5.93 7.70 16.63
N ASN A 64 -4.95 6.88 17.03
CA ASN A 64 -3.52 7.14 16.77
C ASN A 64 -3.04 6.66 15.38
N LEU A 65 -3.89 5.94 14.63
CA LEU A 65 -3.54 5.27 13.38
C LEU A 65 -3.11 6.27 12.29
N LYS A 66 -1.86 6.14 11.82
CA LYS A 66 -1.27 6.98 10.78
C LYS A 66 -1.56 6.40 9.41
N ILE A 67 -2.57 6.98 8.76
CA ILE A 67 -2.93 6.62 7.38
C ILE A 67 -2.39 7.69 6.44
N GLN A 68 -1.61 7.29 5.43
CA GLN A 68 -1.14 8.16 4.34
C GLN A 68 -1.84 7.83 3.01
N GLY A 69 -1.83 8.78 2.08
CA GLY A 69 -2.35 8.60 0.72
C GLY A 69 -3.46 9.59 0.37
N PHE A 70 -4.32 9.20 -0.57
CA PHE A 70 -5.32 10.10 -1.13
C PHE A 70 -6.57 9.38 -1.67
N PHE A 71 -7.63 10.17 -1.84
CA PHE A 71 -8.86 9.84 -2.51
C PHE A 71 -8.97 10.57 -3.86
N THR A 72 -9.84 10.08 -4.75
CA THR A 72 -10.21 10.77 -5.99
C THR A 72 -11.69 11.14 -5.93
N ARG A 73 -12.03 12.42 -6.11
CA ARG A 73 -13.41 12.95 -6.03
C ARG A 73 -13.90 13.38 -7.41
N GLU A 74 -15.14 13.02 -7.75
CA GLU A 74 -15.80 13.55 -8.96
C GLU A 74 -16.17 15.03 -8.75
N MET A 75 -15.66 15.91 -9.59
CA MET A 75 -16.11 17.31 -9.65
C MET A 75 -17.36 17.41 -10.53
N ARG A 76 -18.42 18.03 -10.00
CA ARG A 76 -19.69 18.23 -10.71
C ARG A 76 -20.13 19.70 -10.68
N GLN A 77 -20.68 20.14 -11.80
CA GLN A 77 -21.28 21.46 -11.98
C GLN A 77 -22.63 21.24 -12.68
N GLU A 78 -23.70 21.86 -12.16
CA GLU A 78 -25.07 21.71 -12.72
C GLU A 78 -25.52 20.24 -12.87
N GLY A 79 -25.06 19.36 -11.97
CA GLY A 79 -25.30 17.91 -12.00
C GLY A 79 -24.35 17.10 -12.89
N GLU A 80 -23.78 17.73 -13.92
CA GLU A 80 -22.86 17.15 -14.88
C GLU A 80 -21.43 16.97 -14.33
N ARG A 81 -20.73 15.90 -14.75
CA ARG A 81 -19.36 15.64 -14.30
C ARG A 81 -18.34 16.37 -15.17
N VAL A 82 -17.82 17.48 -14.64
CA VAL A 82 -16.85 18.36 -15.28
C VAL A 82 -15.40 17.93 -15.06
N GLY A 83 -15.09 17.14 -14.03
CA GLY A 83 -13.73 16.68 -13.79
C GLY A 83 -13.55 15.74 -12.60
N PHE A 84 -12.30 15.63 -12.18
CA PHE A 84 -11.81 14.84 -11.05
C PHE A 84 -10.70 15.62 -10.33
N GLU A 85 -10.64 15.49 -9.02
CA GLU A 85 -9.61 16.05 -8.16
C GLU A 85 -9.06 14.98 -7.20
N VAL A 86 -7.78 15.11 -6.85
CA VAL A 86 -7.18 14.39 -5.72
C VAL A 86 -7.57 15.10 -4.43
N VAL A 87 -7.87 14.33 -3.38
CA VAL A 87 -8.14 14.80 -2.03
C VAL A 87 -7.29 13.99 -1.05
N THR A 88 -6.33 14.61 -0.38
CA THR A 88 -5.47 13.96 0.62
C THR A 88 -6.23 13.68 1.92
N LEU A 89 -5.69 12.84 2.80
CA LEU A 89 -6.35 12.48 4.07
C LEU A 89 -6.43 13.63 5.10
N ASP A 90 -5.71 14.74 4.88
CA ASP A 90 -5.81 16.00 5.62
C ASP A 90 -6.66 17.08 4.91
N GLY A 91 -7.26 16.75 3.76
CA GLY A 91 -8.23 17.60 3.07
C GLY A 91 -7.66 18.60 2.06
N ARG A 92 -6.34 18.61 1.79
CA ARG A 92 -5.79 19.34 0.64
C ARG A 92 -6.34 18.76 -0.66
N THR A 93 -6.54 19.61 -1.67
CA THR A 93 -7.08 19.18 -2.97
C THR A 93 -6.27 19.73 -4.15
N ALA A 94 -6.25 18.99 -5.25
CA ALA A 94 -5.61 19.39 -6.50
C ALA A 94 -6.36 18.80 -7.70
N PRO A 95 -6.57 19.55 -8.79
CA PRO A 95 -7.12 19.00 -10.03
C PRO A 95 -6.32 17.79 -10.54
N LEU A 96 -7.03 16.72 -10.92
CA LEU A 96 -6.48 15.57 -11.64
C LEU A 96 -6.84 15.64 -13.11
N ALA A 97 -8.12 15.91 -13.43
CA ALA A 97 -8.56 16.04 -14.81
C ALA A 97 -9.81 16.91 -14.94
N SER A 98 -9.95 17.66 -16.03
CA SER A 98 -11.11 18.54 -16.27
C SER A 98 -11.45 18.66 -17.75
N ILE A 99 -12.69 19.06 -18.05
CA ILE A 99 -13.12 19.47 -19.39
C ILE A 99 -12.93 20.98 -19.62
N ASN A 100 -12.90 21.77 -18.54
CA ASN A 100 -12.91 23.24 -18.58
C ASN A 100 -11.49 23.84 -18.62
N THR A 101 -10.51 23.14 -19.20
CA THR A 101 -9.10 23.60 -19.23
C THR A 101 -8.70 24.12 -20.61
N SER A 102 -8.38 25.41 -20.68
CA SER A 102 -8.07 26.16 -21.91
C SER A 102 -6.71 26.87 -21.91
N SER A 103 -5.82 26.58 -20.96
CA SER A 103 -4.46 27.14 -20.95
C SER A 103 -3.61 26.64 -22.13
N ALA A 104 -2.55 27.37 -22.47
CA ALA A 104 -1.64 26.99 -23.56
C ALA A 104 -0.92 25.65 -23.28
N GLU A 105 -0.54 25.37 -22.04
CA GLU A 105 0.06 24.09 -21.63
C GLU A 105 -0.95 22.94 -21.79
N SER A 106 -2.22 23.19 -21.45
CA SER A 106 -3.29 22.18 -21.46
C SER A 106 -3.57 21.57 -22.83
N ASN A 107 -3.09 22.18 -23.91
CA ASN A 107 -3.20 21.65 -25.27
C ASN A 107 -2.29 20.45 -25.54
N ARG A 108 -1.28 20.22 -24.69
CA ARG A 108 -0.37 19.07 -24.77
C ARG A 108 -0.68 17.98 -23.73
N TRP A 109 -1.68 18.20 -22.88
CA TRP A 109 -2.00 17.28 -21.80
C TRP A 109 -2.64 15.99 -22.30
N PRO A 110 -2.34 14.83 -21.67
CA PRO A 110 -2.98 13.58 -22.04
C PRO A 110 -4.49 13.60 -21.77
N MET A 111 -5.25 12.85 -22.56
CA MET A 111 -6.72 12.84 -22.50
C MET A 111 -7.31 11.46 -22.18
N VAL A 112 -8.41 11.46 -21.42
CA VAL A 112 -9.26 10.29 -21.15
C VAL A 112 -10.71 10.64 -21.49
N GLY A 113 -11.15 10.26 -22.70
CA GLY A 113 -12.45 10.71 -23.21
C GLY A 113 -12.42 12.22 -23.40
N LYS A 114 -13.36 12.94 -22.78
CA LYS A 114 -13.43 14.41 -22.82
C LYS A 114 -12.53 15.15 -21.82
N TYR A 115 -11.87 14.43 -20.90
CA TYR A 115 -11.10 15.04 -19.81
C TYR A 115 -9.62 15.17 -20.16
N LYS A 116 -9.05 16.38 -20.06
CA LYS A 116 -7.61 16.64 -20.06
C LYS A 116 -7.06 16.37 -18.66
N VAL A 117 -5.95 15.64 -18.56
CA VAL A 117 -5.32 15.24 -17.27
C VAL A 117 -4.18 16.19 -16.92
N ASP A 118 -4.26 16.84 -15.76
CA ASP A 118 -3.20 17.69 -15.21
C ASP A 118 -2.22 16.83 -14.40
N VAL A 119 -1.22 16.30 -15.10
CA VAL A 119 -0.21 15.43 -14.48
C VAL A 119 0.63 16.20 -13.45
N ALA A 120 0.92 17.48 -13.68
CA ALA A 120 1.76 18.27 -12.77
C ALA A 120 1.02 18.60 -11.46
N SER A 121 -0.24 19.02 -11.56
CA SER A 121 -1.11 19.22 -10.39
C SER A 121 -1.28 17.92 -9.60
N PHE A 122 -1.59 16.81 -10.29
CA PHE A 122 -1.64 15.48 -9.66
C PHE A 122 -0.35 15.12 -8.92
N GLU A 123 0.81 15.22 -9.58
CA GLU A 123 2.09 14.83 -9.01
C GLU A 123 2.46 15.67 -7.78
N SER A 124 2.19 16.97 -7.81
CA SER A 124 2.50 17.90 -6.71
C SER A 124 1.77 17.57 -5.39
N LEU A 125 0.58 16.95 -5.46
CA LEU A 125 -0.20 16.58 -4.28
C LEU A 125 -0.13 15.08 -3.96
N ALA A 126 -0.19 14.21 -4.96
CA ALA A 126 -0.30 12.76 -4.76
C ALA A 126 1.04 12.08 -4.43
N LEU A 127 2.17 12.51 -5.02
CA LEU A 127 3.46 11.85 -4.79
C LEU A 127 4.00 12.04 -3.35
N PRO A 128 3.87 13.20 -2.68
CA PRO A 128 4.25 13.36 -1.28
C PRO A 128 3.55 12.37 -0.35
N GLU A 129 2.28 12.03 -0.61
CA GLU A 129 1.50 11.08 0.18
C GLU A 129 1.91 9.61 -0.01
N LEU A 130 2.77 9.32 -0.98
CA LEU A 130 3.35 8.00 -1.23
C LEU A 130 4.80 7.86 -0.72
N GLN A 131 5.29 8.85 0.02
CA GLN A 131 6.59 8.74 0.69
C GLN A 131 6.48 7.78 1.88
N VAL A 132 7.28 6.72 1.86
CA VAL A 132 7.32 5.72 2.94
C VAL A 132 7.97 6.33 4.17
N LYS A 133 7.16 6.61 5.20
CA LYS A 133 7.58 7.07 6.52
C LYS A 133 7.49 5.93 7.54
N GLU A 134 8.41 5.89 8.49
CA GLU A 134 8.46 4.82 9.51
C GLU A 134 7.17 4.75 10.34
N ASP A 135 6.58 5.90 10.66
CA ASP A 135 5.37 6.06 11.46
C ASP A 135 4.05 5.70 10.75
N THR A 136 4.08 5.39 9.45
CA THR A 136 2.85 5.10 8.68
C THR A 136 2.34 3.67 8.89
N ASP A 137 1.11 3.53 9.32
CA ASP A 137 0.48 2.23 9.60
C ASP A 137 -0.28 1.65 8.40
N LEU A 138 -0.80 2.51 7.51
CA LEU A 138 -1.63 2.11 6.36
C LEU A 138 -1.48 3.12 5.21
N PHE A 139 -1.37 2.63 3.98
CA PHE A 139 -1.50 3.43 2.77
C PHE A 139 -2.87 3.25 2.13
N VAL A 140 -3.46 4.36 1.64
CA VAL A 140 -4.76 4.38 0.96
C VAL A 140 -4.66 5.12 -0.38
N ILE A 141 -5.01 4.46 -1.49
CA ILE A 141 -5.08 5.08 -2.81
C ILE A 141 -6.44 4.81 -3.46
N ASP A 142 -7.32 5.81 -3.55
CA ASP A 142 -8.51 5.66 -4.36
C ASP A 142 -8.23 5.91 -5.86
N GLU A 143 -8.14 4.77 -6.53
CA GLU A 143 -7.88 4.49 -7.94
C GLU A 143 -6.41 4.58 -8.40
N VAL A 144 -5.78 3.41 -8.59
CA VAL A 144 -4.62 3.25 -9.48
C VAL A 144 -5.17 2.95 -10.88
N GLY A 145 -5.56 4.01 -11.59
CA GLY A 145 -6.31 3.94 -12.84
C GLY A 145 -5.59 4.60 -14.02
N LYS A 146 -6.33 4.82 -15.11
CA LYS A 146 -5.74 5.34 -16.36
C LYS A 146 -5.26 6.80 -16.22
N MET A 147 -5.91 7.61 -15.39
CA MET A 147 -5.61 9.05 -15.29
C MET A 147 -4.31 9.27 -14.51
N GLU A 148 -4.20 8.59 -13.37
CA GLU A 148 -3.08 8.67 -12.43
C GLU A 148 -1.81 8.07 -13.07
N LEU A 149 -1.95 7.04 -13.88
CA LEU A 149 -0.86 6.38 -14.62
C LEU A 149 -0.33 7.18 -15.83
N PHE A 150 -0.81 8.40 -16.10
CA PHE A 150 -0.07 9.34 -16.95
C PHE A 150 1.13 9.97 -16.24
N SER A 151 1.16 9.97 -14.90
CA SER A 151 2.39 10.23 -14.15
C SER A 151 3.35 9.05 -14.31
N SER A 152 4.53 9.31 -14.86
CA SER A 152 5.62 8.33 -14.93
C SER A 152 6.20 7.99 -13.55
N LEU A 153 6.02 8.88 -12.57
CA LEU A 153 6.54 8.78 -11.21
C LEU A 153 5.60 8.02 -10.26
N PHE A 154 4.30 8.05 -10.52
CA PHE A 154 3.26 7.50 -9.65
C PHE A 154 3.37 5.99 -9.46
N PHE A 155 3.40 5.20 -10.53
CA PHE A 155 3.46 3.74 -10.37
C PHE A 155 4.74 3.24 -9.70
N PRO A 156 5.95 3.79 -9.99
CA PRO A 156 7.14 3.55 -9.18
C PRO A 156 6.97 3.89 -7.69
N ALA A 157 6.23 4.95 -7.35
CA ALA A 157 5.93 5.27 -5.94
C ALA A 157 5.01 4.23 -5.29
N VAL A 158 3.97 3.77 -6.00
CA VAL A 158 3.10 2.67 -5.52
C VAL A 158 3.88 1.38 -5.29
N LEU A 159 4.87 1.06 -6.14
CA LEU A 159 5.73 -0.11 -5.96
C LEU A 159 6.60 0.01 -4.70
N ARG A 160 7.21 1.18 -4.43
CA ARG A 160 7.95 1.42 -3.18
C ARG A 160 7.08 1.29 -1.93
N VAL A 161 5.81 1.70 -2.01
CA VAL A 161 4.84 1.49 -0.93
C VAL A 161 4.61 0.00 -0.68
N LEU A 162 4.44 -0.82 -1.73
CA LEU A 162 4.32 -2.28 -1.58
C LEU A 162 5.60 -2.93 -1.02
N GLU A 163 6.78 -2.46 -1.45
CA GLU A 163 8.07 -2.94 -0.95
C GLU A 163 8.29 -2.63 0.55
N SER A 164 7.58 -1.64 1.12
CA SER A 164 7.71 -1.25 2.53
C SER A 164 7.10 -2.24 3.55
N ASN A 165 6.40 -3.28 3.09
CA ASN A 165 5.63 -4.23 3.91
C ASN A 165 4.51 -3.62 4.78
N LYS A 166 4.24 -2.32 4.68
CA LYS A 166 3.09 -1.68 5.31
C LYS A 166 1.79 -2.10 4.61
N PRO A 167 0.68 -2.30 5.35
CA PRO A 167 -0.64 -2.52 4.76
C PRO A 167 -0.97 -1.47 3.68
N PHE A 168 -1.50 -1.94 2.56
CA PHE A 168 -1.86 -1.12 1.41
C PHE A 168 -3.30 -1.40 0.99
N LEU A 169 -4.13 -0.37 0.92
CA LEU A 169 -5.52 -0.44 0.44
C LEU A 169 -5.65 0.46 -0.78
N ALA A 170 -6.04 -0.09 -1.92
CA ALA A 170 -6.27 0.70 -3.12
C ALA A 170 -7.50 0.26 -3.89
N THR A 171 -8.04 1.16 -4.72
CA THR A 171 -9.02 0.78 -5.73
C THR A 171 -8.38 0.67 -7.09
N ILE A 172 -8.95 -0.18 -7.95
CA ILE A 172 -8.47 -0.41 -9.32
C ILE A 172 -9.65 -0.50 -10.28
N PRO A 173 -9.50 -0.05 -11.53
CA PRO A 173 -10.55 -0.16 -12.54
C PRO A 173 -10.76 -1.61 -12.99
N VAL A 174 -12.00 -1.94 -13.34
CA VAL A 174 -12.30 -3.16 -14.11
C VAL A 174 -11.71 -3.04 -15.52
N PRO A 175 -11.15 -4.13 -16.10
CA PRO A 175 -10.71 -4.13 -17.50
C PRO A 175 -11.85 -3.75 -18.44
N LYS A 176 -11.57 -2.90 -19.45
CA LYS A 176 -12.56 -2.52 -20.47
C LYS A 176 -12.21 -3.21 -21.79
N ALA A 177 -13.16 -3.99 -22.33
CA ALA A 177 -13.06 -4.64 -23.65
C ALA A 177 -11.71 -5.36 -23.88
N GLY A 178 -11.29 -6.21 -22.92
CA GLY A 178 -10.05 -6.98 -22.98
C GLY A 178 -8.74 -6.18 -22.79
N ARG A 179 -8.79 -4.84 -22.75
CA ARG A 179 -7.60 -4.01 -22.53
C ARG A 179 -7.27 -3.95 -21.03
N ASN A 180 -6.31 -4.78 -20.63
CA ASN A 180 -5.69 -4.71 -19.30
C ASN A 180 -4.69 -3.55 -19.25
N ILE A 181 -4.68 -2.83 -18.13
CA ILE A 181 -3.65 -1.85 -17.82
C ILE A 181 -2.47 -2.61 -17.16
N PRO A 182 -1.24 -2.59 -17.71
CA PRO A 182 -0.13 -3.41 -17.20
C PRO A 182 0.19 -3.18 -15.71
N ALA A 183 0.14 -1.92 -15.25
CA ALA A 183 0.30 -1.57 -13.85
C ALA A 183 -0.75 -2.23 -12.95
N VAL A 184 -2.03 -2.20 -13.34
CA VAL A 184 -3.14 -2.85 -12.62
C VAL A 184 -2.99 -4.37 -12.61
N ALA A 185 -2.51 -4.97 -13.71
CA ALA A 185 -2.21 -6.40 -13.75
C ALA A 185 -1.05 -6.76 -12.79
N ARG A 186 0.00 -5.95 -12.73
CA ARG A 186 1.12 -6.12 -11.79
C ARG A 186 0.68 -5.99 -10.32
N LEU A 187 -0.25 -5.08 -10.00
CA LEU A 187 -0.86 -5.02 -8.66
C LEU A 187 -1.65 -6.29 -8.32
N LYS A 188 -2.52 -6.74 -9.23
CA LYS A 188 -3.33 -7.97 -9.01
C LYS A 188 -2.48 -9.23 -8.84
N ASN A 189 -1.32 -9.28 -9.50
CA ASN A 189 -0.40 -10.42 -9.45
C ASN A 189 0.64 -10.31 -8.32
N HIS A 190 0.58 -9.29 -7.45
CA HIS A 190 1.47 -9.19 -6.30
C HIS A 190 1.21 -10.33 -5.31
N PRO A 191 2.24 -11.02 -4.75
CA PRO A 191 2.02 -12.21 -3.91
C PRO A 191 1.17 -11.99 -2.65
N GLY A 192 1.14 -10.76 -2.12
CA GLY A 192 0.29 -10.37 -1.00
C GLY A 192 -1.06 -9.73 -1.40
N ALA A 193 -1.47 -9.81 -2.68
CA ALA A 193 -2.70 -9.17 -3.16
C ALA A 193 -3.97 -9.98 -2.88
N THR A 194 -4.97 -9.31 -2.30
CA THR A 194 -6.35 -9.80 -2.18
C THR A 194 -7.26 -8.87 -2.97
N VAL A 195 -7.96 -9.40 -3.99
CA VAL A 195 -8.84 -8.61 -4.85
C VAL A 195 -10.31 -8.76 -4.44
N PHE A 196 -10.97 -7.65 -4.16
CA PHE A 196 -12.35 -7.56 -3.70
C PHE A 196 -13.23 -6.97 -4.81
N SER A 197 -14.24 -7.72 -5.27
CA SER A 197 -15.15 -7.26 -6.32
C SER A 197 -16.42 -6.63 -5.73
N LEU A 198 -16.49 -5.31 -5.78
CA LEU A 198 -17.60 -4.50 -5.24
C LEU A 198 -18.78 -4.46 -6.22
N THR A 199 -19.96 -4.82 -5.73
CA THR A 199 -21.26 -4.68 -6.39
C THR A 199 -22.12 -3.67 -5.62
N LYS A 200 -23.35 -3.41 -6.07
CA LYS A 200 -24.30 -2.61 -5.27
C LYS A 200 -24.80 -3.34 -4.01
N SER A 201 -24.89 -4.67 -4.06
CA SER A 201 -25.51 -5.50 -3.01
C SER A 201 -24.54 -5.96 -1.92
N ASN A 202 -23.23 -6.01 -2.19
CA ASN A 202 -22.26 -6.52 -1.21
C ASN A 202 -21.49 -5.42 -0.45
N ARG A 203 -21.84 -4.14 -0.63
CA ARG A 203 -21.05 -2.99 -0.11
C ARG A 203 -20.74 -3.06 1.37
N ASP A 204 -21.75 -3.28 2.20
CA ASP A 204 -21.59 -3.23 3.66
C ASP A 204 -20.85 -4.47 4.18
N ALA A 205 -21.17 -5.66 3.67
CA ALA A 205 -20.42 -6.88 3.96
C ALA A 205 -18.94 -6.77 3.52
N MET A 206 -18.67 -6.14 2.37
CA MET A 206 -17.31 -5.89 1.88
C MET A 206 -16.54 -4.92 2.78
N LYS A 207 -17.21 -3.88 3.29
CA LYS A 207 -16.66 -2.92 4.25
C LYS A 207 -16.22 -3.65 5.53
N ASP A 208 -17.10 -4.46 6.11
CA ASP A 208 -16.83 -5.21 7.34
C ASP A 208 -15.70 -6.23 7.15
N GLN A 209 -15.70 -6.95 6.02
CA GLN A 209 -14.64 -7.90 5.66
C GLN A 209 -13.26 -7.21 5.54
N ILE A 210 -13.17 -6.09 4.83
CA ILE A 210 -11.90 -5.38 4.64
C ILE A 210 -11.43 -4.75 5.96
N CYS A 211 -12.33 -4.11 6.73
CA CYS A 211 -12.00 -3.57 8.06
C CYS A 211 -11.44 -4.65 9.00
N SER A 212 -12.09 -5.82 9.06
CA SER A 212 -11.64 -6.94 9.90
C SER A 212 -10.24 -7.44 9.51
N GLN A 213 -9.99 -7.64 8.21
CA GLN A 213 -8.69 -8.12 7.74
C GLN A 213 -7.56 -7.08 7.93
N LEU A 214 -7.85 -5.78 7.77
CA LEU A 214 -6.92 -4.68 8.02
C LEU A 214 -6.61 -4.53 9.51
N ALA A 215 -7.62 -4.50 10.38
CA ALA A 215 -7.42 -4.44 11.83
C ALA A 215 -6.52 -5.60 12.32
N GLY A 216 -6.74 -6.81 11.78
CA GLY A 216 -5.91 -7.98 12.06
C GLY A 216 -4.46 -7.90 11.54
N GLN A 217 -4.11 -6.93 10.66
CA GLN A 217 -2.71 -6.62 10.31
C GLN A 217 -2.15 -5.54 11.24
N LEU A 218 -2.91 -4.48 11.47
CA LEU A 218 -2.49 -3.33 12.29
C LEU A 218 -2.13 -3.75 13.72
N ILE A 219 -2.88 -4.67 14.32
CA ILE A 219 -2.57 -5.24 15.65
C ILE A 219 -1.26 -6.05 15.65
N ARG A 220 -0.92 -6.73 14.55
CA ARG A 220 0.28 -7.57 14.45
C ARG A 220 1.57 -6.78 14.20
N GLY A 221 1.46 -5.53 13.75
CA GLY A 221 2.60 -4.60 13.60
C GLY A 221 3.08 -4.00 14.93
N VAL A 222 2.27 -4.06 15.99
CA VAL A 222 2.64 -3.54 17.31
C VAL A 222 3.58 -4.52 18.01
N VAL A 223 4.88 -4.36 17.76
CA VAL A 223 5.91 -4.88 18.65
C VAL A 223 5.78 -4.13 19.98
N LEU A 224 5.08 -4.72 20.94
CA LEU A 224 5.08 -4.23 22.31
C LEU A 224 6.54 -4.17 22.78
N PRO A 225 7.03 -3.03 23.32
CA PRO A 225 8.37 -2.95 23.84
C PRO A 225 8.53 -3.98 24.96
N TYR A 226 9.48 -4.90 24.78
CA TYR A 226 9.76 -5.98 25.72
C TYR A 226 10.19 -5.36 27.06
N ARG A 227 9.24 -5.24 28.00
CA ARG A 227 9.57 -4.84 29.37
C ARG A 227 10.29 -6.00 30.02
N ASN A 228 11.62 -5.90 30.07
CA ASN A 228 12.47 -6.79 30.87
C ASN A 228 12.04 -6.68 32.34
N ILE A 229 11.20 -7.61 32.79
CA ILE A 229 11.02 -7.88 34.22
C ILE A 229 12.24 -8.70 34.65
N THR A 230 13.32 -8.00 35.00
CA THR A 230 14.47 -8.64 35.64
C THR A 230 14.05 -9.16 37.01
N GLN A 231 13.94 -10.48 37.13
CA GLN A 231 13.87 -11.15 38.43
C GLN A 231 15.21 -10.97 39.16
N SER A 232 15.31 -9.91 39.96
CA SER A 232 16.42 -9.69 40.90
C SER A 232 15.83 -9.36 42.27
N GLY A 233 15.49 -10.39 43.03
CA GLY A 233 14.80 -10.23 44.33
C GLY A 233 14.68 -11.50 45.17
N VAL A 234 15.39 -12.58 44.84
CA VAL A 234 15.48 -13.78 45.70
C VAL A 234 16.79 -13.71 46.48
N HIS A 235 16.76 -13.04 47.63
CA HIS A 235 17.77 -13.23 48.66
C HIS A 235 17.23 -14.17 49.73
N HIS A 236 17.95 -15.26 49.96
CA HIS A 236 17.54 -16.35 50.82
C HIS A 236 18.26 -16.24 52.18
N LEU A 237 17.48 -16.38 53.26
CA LEU A 237 17.87 -16.78 54.63
C LEU A 237 18.86 -15.91 55.44
N LYS A 238 18.44 -15.57 56.66
CA LYS A 238 19.09 -16.10 57.87
C LYS A 238 18.13 -16.13 59.08
N THR A 239 18.35 -17.12 59.93
CA THR A 239 17.55 -17.52 61.10
C THR A 239 17.85 -16.71 62.36
N GLY A 240 16.87 -16.47 63.25
CA GLY A 240 17.15 -16.00 64.62
C GLY A 240 15.94 -15.66 65.52
N HIS A 241 15.70 -16.52 66.52
CA HIS A 241 15.16 -16.23 67.88
C HIS A 241 13.78 -15.56 68.12
N LEU A 242 12.80 -16.41 68.51
CA LEU A 242 12.05 -16.38 69.79
C LEU A 242 11.74 -15.06 70.52
N ARG A 243 10.44 -14.70 70.59
CA ARG A 243 9.58 -14.46 71.80
C ARG A 243 8.28 -13.73 71.35
N SER A 244 7.10 -14.32 71.48
CA SER A 244 6.24 -14.35 72.69
C SER A 244 5.83 -12.98 73.25
N ALA A 245 4.60 -12.56 72.95
CA ALA A 245 3.72 -11.81 73.86
C ALA A 245 2.25 -11.98 73.43
N LEU A 246 1.36 -12.28 74.38
CA LEU A 246 -0.09 -12.09 74.22
C LEU A 246 -0.41 -10.61 74.44
N LEU A 247 -1.34 -10.07 73.65
CA LEU A 247 -2.59 -9.42 74.11
C LEU A 247 -3.46 -9.04 72.91
#